data_AF-A0A952I5H6-F1
#
_entry.id   AF-A0A952I5H6-F1
#
_cell.length_a   1.000
_cell.length_b   1.000
_cell.length_c   1.000
_cell.angle_alpha   90.00
_cell.angle_beta   90.00
_cell.angle_gamma   90.00
#
_symmetry.space_group_name_H-M   'P 1'
#
loop_
_entity.id
_entity.type
_entity.pdbx_description
1 polymer ?
#
loop_
_entity_poly.entity_id
_entity_poly.type
_entity_poly.pdbx_seq_one_letter_code
_entity_poly.pdbx_strand_id
1 'polypeptide(L)'
;QKQVKKMISSYVGENTEFERQLLSGELEVDLIPQGSLAERCRAGGAGIPAFFTPAGYGTEVAEGKETRDFGGKMHVLESALVADFALVKAWKGDPDGNLIFKGTARNFNPPMAMAGKITIAEVEELVPSGELEPNFIHTPGIFVQRIFQGEGYEKRIEKKTVSK
;
A
#
# COMPACT_ATOMS: atom_id res chain seq x y z
N GLN A 1 1.25 8.25 -23.75
CA GLN A 1 1.11 6.79 -23.58
C GLN A 1 0.32 6.54 -22.31
N LYS A 2 -0.69 5.66 -22.33
CA LYS A 2 -1.40 5.24 -21.10
C LYS A 2 -0.64 4.07 -20.48
N GLN A 3 -0.19 4.22 -19.24
CA GLN A 3 0.62 3.22 -18.54
C GLN A 3 -0.20 2.37 -17.55
N VAL A 4 -1.40 2.82 -17.18
CA VAL A 4 -2.28 2.15 -16.22
C VAL A 4 -3.57 1.75 -16.91
N LYS A 5 -3.88 0.45 -16.89
CA LYS A 5 -5.14 -0.11 -17.41
C LYS A 5 -6.21 -0.23 -16.33
N LYS A 6 -5.79 -0.62 -15.12
CA LYS A 6 -6.65 -0.88 -13.97
C LYS A 6 -6.02 -0.31 -12.70
N MET A 7 -6.84 0.28 -11.83
CA MET A 7 -6.43 0.73 -10.50
C MET A 7 -7.29 0.08 -9.42
N ILE A 8 -6.63 -0.47 -8.40
CA ILE A 8 -7.27 -0.90 -7.16
C ILE A 8 -6.92 0.15 -6.11
N SER A 9 -7.90 0.90 -5.61
CA SER A 9 -7.67 1.98 -4.67
C SER A 9 -8.81 2.10 -3.66
N SER A 10 -8.57 2.84 -2.58
CA SER A 10 -9.62 3.13 -1.59
C SER A 10 -10.19 4.53 -1.70
N TYR A 11 -9.52 5.41 -2.44
CA TYR A 11 -9.90 6.79 -2.61
C TYR A 11 -9.26 7.35 -3.88
N VAL A 12 -10.02 8.16 -4.61
CA VAL A 12 -9.60 8.79 -5.87
C VAL A 12 -8.93 10.16 -5.61
N GLY A 13 -9.38 10.89 -4.59
CA GLY A 13 -8.83 12.19 -4.24
C GLY A 13 -9.23 13.33 -5.18
N GLU A 14 -8.44 14.40 -5.13
CA GLU A 14 -8.59 15.62 -5.96
C GLU A 14 -7.83 15.46 -7.30
N ASN A 15 -8.05 14.36 -8.01
CA ASN A 15 -7.38 14.09 -9.30
C ASN A 15 -8.39 14.13 -10.46
N THR A 16 -8.52 15.30 -11.10
CA THR A 16 -9.45 15.53 -12.21
C THR A 16 -9.21 14.61 -13.41
N GLU A 17 -7.95 14.25 -13.69
CA GLU A 17 -7.64 13.35 -14.81
C GLU A 17 -8.04 11.90 -14.49
N PHE A 18 -7.88 11.47 -13.24
CA PHE A 18 -8.37 10.16 -12.80
C PHE A 18 -9.89 10.08 -12.93
N GLU A 19 -10.62 11.09 -12.43
CA GLU A 19 -12.07 11.14 -12.51
C GLU A 19 -12.54 11.11 -13.97
N ARG A 20 -11.89 11.89 -14.84
CA ARG A 20 -12.17 11.88 -16.29
C ARG A 20 -11.99 10.49 -16.89
N GLN A 21 -10.88 9.80 -16.59
CA GLN A 21 -10.58 8.47 -17.14
C GLN A 21 -11.53 7.39 -16.60
N LEU A 22 -11.95 7.50 -15.33
CA LEU A 22 -12.95 6.62 -14.75
C LEU A 22 -14.31 6.80 -15.44
N LEU A 23 -14.80 8.05 -15.54
CA LEU A 23 -16.10 8.36 -16.13
C LEU A 23 -16.16 8.06 -17.63
N SER A 24 -15.04 8.15 -18.34
CA SER A 24 -14.96 7.77 -19.76
C SER A 24 -14.75 6.27 -20.00
N GLY A 25 -14.56 5.47 -18.94
CA GLY A 25 -14.26 4.04 -19.03
C GLY A 25 -12.86 3.73 -19.56
N GLU A 26 -11.97 4.73 -19.61
CA GLU A 26 -10.57 4.58 -20.04
C GLU A 26 -9.71 3.88 -18.98
N LEU A 27 -10.10 3.97 -17.71
CA LEU A 27 -9.44 3.36 -16.56
C LEU A 27 -10.43 2.48 -15.82
N GLU A 28 -10.11 1.19 -15.70
CA GLU A 28 -10.85 0.27 -14.85
C GLU A 28 -10.51 0.56 -13.37
N VAL A 29 -11.50 0.69 -12.51
CA VAL A 29 -11.28 1.02 -11.09
C VAL A 29 -12.03 0.06 -10.18
N ASP A 30 -11.29 -0.62 -9.31
CA ASP A 30 -11.84 -1.37 -8.19
C ASP A 30 -11.69 -0.52 -6.92
N LEU A 31 -12.79 0.10 -6.49
CA LEU A 31 -12.83 0.79 -5.21
C LEU A 31 -13.05 -0.21 -4.07
N ILE A 32 -12.11 -0.30 -3.14
CA ILE A 32 -12.21 -1.16 -1.97
C ILE A 32 -11.94 -0.38 -0.67
N PRO A 33 -12.58 -0.73 0.45
CA PRO A 33 -12.33 -0.08 1.74
C PRO A 33 -10.84 -0.07 2.08
N GLN A 34 -10.34 1.07 2.58
CA GLN A 34 -8.92 1.27 2.85
C GLN A 34 -8.32 0.21 3.78
N GLY A 35 -9.07 -0.19 4.81
CA GLY A 35 -8.68 -1.28 5.71
C GLY A 35 -8.57 -2.62 5.00
N SER A 36 -9.52 -2.94 4.11
CA SER A 36 -9.46 -4.14 3.28
C SER A 36 -8.27 -4.11 2.33
N LEU A 37 -7.97 -2.98 1.67
CA LEU A 37 -6.78 -2.85 0.81
C LEU A 37 -5.49 -3.13 1.58
N ALA A 38 -5.32 -2.51 2.75
CA ALA A 38 -4.14 -2.70 3.58
C ALA A 38 -3.98 -4.16 4.02
N GLU A 39 -5.09 -4.77 4.46
CA GLU A 39 -5.08 -6.15 4.93
C GLU A 39 -4.91 -7.16 3.79
N ARG A 40 -5.41 -6.88 2.58
CA ARG A 40 -5.16 -7.70 1.38
C ARG A 40 -3.69 -7.73 1.01
N CYS A 41 -2.99 -6.59 1.03
CA CYS A 41 -1.54 -6.55 0.83
C CYS A 41 -0.80 -7.35 1.92
N ARG A 42 -1.15 -7.10 3.20
CA ARG A 42 -0.55 -7.82 4.34
C ARG A 42 -0.77 -9.33 4.23
N ALA A 43 -1.98 -9.76 3.89
CA ALA A 43 -2.35 -11.17 3.69
C ALA A 43 -1.52 -11.80 2.57
N GLY A 44 -1.33 -11.08 1.45
CA GLY A 44 -0.46 -11.51 0.35
C GLY A 44 0.97 -11.79 0.81
N GLY A 45 1.58 -10.84 1.53
CA GLY A 45 2.94 -11.03 2.06
C GLY A 45 3.07 -12.06 3.18
N ALA A 46 1.98 -12.33 3.91
CA ALA A 46 1.93 -13.33 4.98
C ALA A 46 1.54 -14.74 4.51
N GLY A 47 1.26 -14.93 3.21
CA GLY A 47 0.81 -16.22 2.68
C GLY A 47 -0.61 -16.61 3.09
N ILE A 48 -1.46 -15.64 3.46
CA ILE A 48 -2.86 -15.85 3.79
C ILE A 48 -3.67 -15.64 2.51
N PRO A 49 -4.28 -16.67 1.90
CA PRO A 49 -4.92 -16.53 0.58
C PRO A 49 -6.18 -15.67 0.62
N ALA A 50 -6.93 -15.69 1.73
CA ALA A 50 -8.13 -14.90 1.92
C ALA A 50 -8.44 -14.72 3.41
N PHE A 51 -9.22 -13.69 3.74
CA PHE A 51 -9.68 -13.40 5.09
C PHE A 51 -11.09 -12.78 5.07
N PHE A 52 -11.83 -12.91 6.17
CA PHE A 52 -13.15 -12.29 6.32
C PHE A 52 -13.05 -10.93 7.01
N THR A 53 -13.80 -9.94 6.53
CA THR A 53 -13.91 -8.61 7.13
C THR A 53 -15.34 -8.09 7.05
N PRO A 54 -15.86 -7.35 8.04
CA PRO A 54 -17.20 -6.76 7.93
C PRO A 54 -17.24 -5.54 6.98
N ALA A 55 -16.07 -5.02 6.59
CA ALA A 55 -15.97 -3.82 5.77
C ALA A 55 -16.54 -4.07 4.35
N GLY A 56 -17.52 -3.27 3.95
CA GLY A 56 -18.17 -3.36 2.63
C GLY A 56 -19.38 -4.28 2.58
N TYR A 57 -19.72 -5.01 3.65
CA TYR A 57 -20.97 -5.77 3.67
C TYR A 57 -22.19 -4.84 3.52
N GLY A 58 -23.12 -5.22 2.64
CA GLY A 58 -24.32 -4.43 2.34
C GLY A 58 -24.08 -3.26 1.37
N THR A 59 -22.92 -3.18 0.73
CA THR A 59 -22.62 -2.21 -0.35
C THR A 59 -22.22 -2.95 -1.63
N GLU A 60 -22.10 -2.21 -2.74
CA GLU A 60 -21.65 -2.73 -4.05
C GLU A 60 -20.29 -3.45 -3.97
N VAL A 61 -19.45 -3.11 -2.99
CA VAL A 61 -18.14 -3.76 -2.75
C VAL A 61 -18.28 -5.26 -2.43
N ALA A 62 -19.40 -5.68 -1.84
CA ALA A 62 -19.66 -7.07 -1.48
C ALA A 62 -20.30 -7.90 -2.60
N GLU A 63 -20.72 -7.26 -3.70
CA GLU A 63 -21.38 -7.97 -4.80
C GLU A 63 -20.46 -9.02 -5.42
N GLY A 64 -20.99 -10.23 -5.59
CA GLY A 64 -20.24 -11.37 -6.14
C GLY A 64 -19.20 -11.99 -5.19
N LYS A 65 -19.02 -11.48 -3.96
CA LYS A 65 -18.10 -12.05 -2.96
C LYS A 65 -18.82 -13.02 -2.04
N GLU A 66 -18.08 -14.02 -1.54
CA GLU A 66 -18.59 -14.89 -0.47
C GLU A 66 -18.84 -14.05 0.79
N THR A 67 -19.96 -14.33 1.47
CA THR A 67 -20.26 -13.73 2.77
C THR A 67 -20.56 -14.80 3.80
N ARG A 68 -20.24 -14.51 5.06
CA ARG A 68 -20.42 -15.44 6.18
C ARG A 68 -20.78 -14.71 7.46
N ASP A 69 -21.71 -15.27 8.23
CA ASP A 69 -22.01 -14.81 9.58
C ASP A 69 -20.95 -15.28 10.57
N PHE A 70 -20.46 -14.36 11.40
CA PHE A 70 -19.65 -14.66 12.57
C PHE A 70 -20.27 -13.94 13.77
N GLY A 71 -21.00 -14.70 14.59
CA GLY A 71 -21.58 -14.18 15.83
C GLY A 71 -22.67 -13.14 15.61
N GLY A 72 -23.53 -13.32 14.61
CA GLY A 72 -24.63 -12.41 14.29
C GLY A 72 -24.19 -11.17 13.49
N LYS A 73 -22.95 -11.16 12.98
CA LYS A 73 -22.43 -10.12 12.11
C LYS A 73 -21.92 -10.72 10.81
N MET A 74 -22.44 -10.21 9.70
CA MET A 74 -22.01 -10.61 8.36
C MET A 74 -20.65 -10.03 7.99
N HIS A 75 -19.84 -10.85 7.35
CA HIS A 75 -18.50 -10.53 6.85
C HIS A 75 -18.39 -10.91 5.38
N VAL A 76 -17.53 -10.21 4.65
CA VAL A 76 -17.19 -10.42 3.25
C VAL A 76 -15.82 -11.10 3.17
N LEU A 77 -15.67 -12.10 2.31
CA LEU A 77 -14.39 -12.72 2.00
C LEU A 77 -13.58 -11.81 1.06
N GLU A 78 -12.42 -11.37 1.52
CA GLU A 78 -11.43 -10.63 0.72
C GLU A 78 -10.25 -11.53 0.40
N SER A 79 -9.80 -11.50 -0.86
CA SER A 79 -8.64 -12.28 -1.32
C SER A 79 -7.35 -11.47 -1.19
N ALA A 80 -6.24 -12.12 -0.86
CA ALA A 80 -4.93 -11.47 -0.84
C ALA A 80 -4.62 -10.70 -2.12
N LEU A 81 -3.88 -9.60 -1.97
CA LEU A 81 -3.34 -8.83 -3.09
C LEU A 81 -1.84 -9.03 -3.11
N VAL A 82 -1.34 -9.54 -4.23
CA VAL A 82 0.09 -9.70 -4.54
C VAL A 82 0.41 -8.99 -5.84
N ALA A 83 1.65 -8.57 -6.02
CA ALA A 83 2.09 -7.86 -7.21
C ALA A 83 3.44 -8.36 -7.70
N ASP A 84 3.72 -8.24 -9.01
CA ASP A 84 5.04 -8.54 -9.56
C ASP A 84 6.12 -7.60 -8.99
N PHE A 85 5.74 -6.33 -8.81
CA PHE A 85 6.60 -5.30 -8.26
C PHE A 85 5.88 -4.50 -7.17
N ALA A 86 6.61 -4.17 -6.10
CA ALA A 86 6.19 -3.17 -5.13
C ALA A 86 7.18 -2.01 -5.14
N LEU A 87 6.65 -0.78 -5.25
CA LEU A 87 7.44 0.43 -5.19
C LEU A 87 7.13 1.14 -3.87
N VAL A 88 8.12 1.30 -3.01
CA VAL A 88 7.94 1.85 -1.66
C VAL A 88 8.93 2.98 -1.39
N LYS A 89 8.55 3.87 -0.49
CA LYS A 89 9.34 5.04 -0.07
C LYS A 89 9.58 5.01 1.43
N ALA A 90 10.84 5.02 1.85
CA ALA A 90 11.24 5.10 3.25
C ALA A 90 12.05 6.37 3.56
N TRP A 91 12.22 6.67 4.84
CA TRP A 91 13.10 7.76 5.27
C TRP A 91 14.55 7.28 5.23
N LYS A 92 14.88 6.21 5.95
CA LYS A 92 16.20 5.60 5.90
C LYS A 92 16.13 4.16 5.45
N GLY A 93 17.20 3.68 4.85
CA GLY A 93 17.46 2.26 4.73
C GLY A 93 18.94 1.92 4.69
N ASP A 94 19.26 0.63 4.71
CA ASP A 94 20.62 0.11 4.60
C ASP A 94 20.78 -0.82 3.37
N PRO A 95 22.02 -1.18 2.97
CA PRO A 95 22.26 -2.09 1.85
C PRO A 95 21.61 -3.48 1.99
N ASP A 96 21.30 -3.91 3.22
CA ASP A 96 20.61 -5.18 3.50
C ASP A 96 19.09 -5.07 3.31
N GLY A 97 18.57 -3.85 3.03
CA GLY A 97 17.19 -3.57 2.70
C GLY A 97 16.31 -3.20 3.90
N ASN A 98 16.87 -3.04 5.10
CA ASN A 98 16.08 -2.65 6.27
C ASN A 98 15.58 -1.23 6.12
N LEU A 99 14.32 -0.96 6.46
CA LEU A 99 13.69 0.35 6.26
C LEU A 99 13.18 0.97 7.56
N ILE A 100 13.44 2.27 7.70
CA ILE A 100 12.84 3.15 8.71
C ILE A 100 12.00 4.22 7.99
N PHE A 101 10.80 4.48 8.50
CA PHE A 101 9.84 5.43 7.95
C PHE A 101 9.64 6.58 8.94
N LYS A 102 9.28 7.76 8.45
CA LYS A 102 9.14 8.97 9.26
C LYS A 102 7.70 9.45 9.33
N GLY A 103 7.14 9.51 10.54
CA GLY A 103 5.77 9.98 10.77
C GLY A 103 4.72 9.19 9.98
N THR A 104 3.73 9.90 9.44
CA THR A 104 2.61 9.31 8.69
C THR A 104 3.01 8.84 7.28
N ALA A 105 4.23 9.12 6.82
CA ALA A 105 4.75 8.60 5.55
C ALA A 105 4.95 7.08 5.55
N ARG A 106 4.86 6.41 6.72
CA ARG A 106 4.89 4.94 6.79
C ARG A 106 3.73 4.30 6.03
N ASN A 107 2.51 4.78 6.26
CA ASN A 107 1.24 4.32 5.65
C ASN A 107 1.26 2.88 5.07
N PHE A 108 1.11 2.73 3.76
CA PHE A 108 1.02 1.46 3.03
C PHE A 108 2.37 0.86 2.64
N ASN A 109 3.49 1.55 2.88
CA ASN A 109 4.80 1.09 2.44
C ASN A 109 5.15 -0.31 2.99
N PRO A 110 5.02 -0.60 4.32
CA PRO A 110 5.30 -1.94 4.83
C PRO A 110 4.43 -3.06 4.22
N PRO A 111 3.07 -2.97 4.22
CA PRO A 111 2.27 -4.05 3.65
C PRO A 111 2.47 -4.21 2.14
N MET A 112 2.75 -3.14 1.39
CA MET A 112 3.09 -3.24 -0.03
C MET A 112 4.44 -3.91 -0.27
N ALA A 113 5.46 -3.58 0.52
CA ALA A 113 6.78 -4.23 0.43
C ALA A 113 6.70 -5.74 0.63
N MET A 114 5.81 -6.21 1.52
CA MET A 114 5.63 -7.65 1.75
C MET A 114 4.83 -8.33 0.63
N ALA A 115 3.95 -7.60 -0.07
CA ALA A 115 3.07 -8.14 -1.12
C ALA A 115 3.72 -8.22 -2.51
N GLY A 116 4.86 -7.56 -2.72
CA GLY A 116 5.60 -7.54 -3.97
C GLY A 116 6.53 -8.75 -4.12
N LYS A 117 6.55 -9.36 -5.30
CA LYS A 117 7.58 -10.36 -5.66
C LYS A 117 8.96 -9.72 -5.77
N ILE A 118 9.03 -8.50 -6.32
CA ILE A 118 10.22 -7.67 -6.36
C ILE A 118 9.89 -6.29 -5.78
N THR A 119 10.36 -6.03 -4.57
CA THR A 119 10.22 -4.75 -3.89
C THR A 119 11.43 -3.87 -4.15
N ILE A 120 11.15 -2.65 -4.61
CA ILE A 120 12.11 -1.59 -4.85
C ILE A 120 11.81 -0.47 -3.86
N ALA A 121 12.76 -0.23 -2.95
CA ALA A 121 12.67 0.81 -1.95
C ALA A 121 13.50 2.04 -2.36
N GLU A 122 12.84 3.18 -2.49
CA GLU A 122 13.49 4.49 -2.52
C GLU A 122 13.68 5.00 -1.08
N VAL A 123 14.87 5.46 -0.72
CA VAL A 123 15.17 6.02 0.61
C VAL A 123 15.78 7.41 0.53
N GLU A 124 15.52 8.26 1.53
CA GLU A 124 16.18 9.58 1.60
C GLU A 124 17.62 9.48 2.07
N GLU A 125 17.87 8.58 3.02
CA GLU A 125 19.20 8.34 3.58
C GLU A 125 19.51 6.85 3.44
N LEU A 126 20.47 6.51 2.58
CA LEU A 126 21.04 5.16 2.52
C LEU A 126 22.28 5.13 3.41
N VAL A 127 22.16 4.46 4.56
CA VAL A 127 23.23 4.39 5.56
C VAL A 127 23.95 3.03 5.50
N PRO A 128 25.22 2.93 5.86
CA PRO A 128 25.93 1.65 5.98
C PRO A 128 25.20 0.62 6.85
N SER A 129 25.37 -0.67 6.52
CA SER A 129 24.86 -1.78 7.33
C SER A 129 25.36 -1.70 8.78
N GLY A 130 24.45 -1.90 9.73
CA GLY A 130 24.72 -1.81 11.16
C GLY A 130 24.53 -0.41 11.77
N GLU A 131 24.34 0.64 10.97
CA GLU A 131 23.99 1.97 11.50
C GLU A 131 22.52 2.07 11.93
N LEU A 132 21.64 1.29 11.31
CA LEU A 132 20.25 1.19 11.75
C LEU A 132 20.15 0.32 12.99
N GLU A 133 19.70 0.91 14.09
CA GLU A 133 19.46 0.16 15.33
C GLU A 133 18.35 -0.88 15.10
N PRO A 134 18.61 -2.19 15.36
CA PRO A 134 17.69 -3.26 15.00
C PRO A 134 16.28 -3.13 15.58
N ASN A 135 16.15 -2.58 16.79
CA ASN A 135 14.85 -2.36 17.46
C ASN A 135 13.98 -1.29 16.79
N PHE A 136 14.55 -0.46 15.92
CA PHE A 136 13.86 0.61 15.21
C PHE A 136 13.60 0.29 13.73
N ILE A 137 13.98 -0.90 13.24
CA ILE A 137 13.66 -1.35 11.89
C ILE A 137 12.15 -1.62 11.79
N HIS A 138 11.48 -0.97 10.84
CA HIS A 138 10.03 -1.15 10.65
C HIS A 138 9.69 -2.22 9.62
N THR A 139 10.45 -2.26 8.53
CA THR A 139 10.35 -3.31 7.51
C THR A 139 11.72 -3.97 7.42
N PRO A 140 11.84 -5.25 7.83
CA PRO A 140 13.09 -6.00 7.70
C PRO A 140 13.49 -6.17 6.24
N GLY A 141 14.80 -6.21 5.98
CA GLY A 141 15.37 -6.27 4.65
C GLY A 141 15.00 -7.49 3.80
N ILE A 142 14.51 -8.56 4.44
CA ILE A 142 13.99 -9.75 3.73
C ILE A 142 12.88 -9.42 2.73
N PHE A 143 12.15 -8.31 2.92
CA PHE A 143 11.07 -7.88 2.04
C PHE A 143 11.52 -6.91 0.94
N VAL A 144 12.82 -6.60 0.82
CA VAL A 144 13.34 -5.60 -0.13
C VAL A 144 14.41 -6.23 -1.01
N GLN A 145 14.22 -6.21 -2.33
CA GLN A 145 15.16 -6.80 -3.30
C GLN A 145 16.06 -5.75 -3.94
N ARG A 146 15.62 -4.50 -4.00
CA ARG A 146 16.38 -3.38 -4.55
C ARG A 146 16.17 -2.16 -3.68
N ILE A 147 17.25 -1.44 -3.42
CA ILE A 147 17.21 -0.19 -2.67
C ILE A 147 18.07 0.84 -3.40
N PHE A 148 17.62 2.09 -3.41
CA PHE A 148 18.40 3.21 -3.92
C PHE A 148 18.10 4.48 -3.13
N GLN A 149 19.09 5.36 -3.05
CA GLN A 149 18.90 6.70 -2.49
C GLN A 149 18.36 7.64 -3.57
N GLY A 150 17.22 8.26 -3.32
CA GLY A 150 16.69 9.28 -4.22
C GLY A 150 17.26 10.67 -3.92
N GLU A 151 17.15 11.57 -4.89
CA GLU A 151 17.62 12.95 -4.80
C GLU A 151 16.50 13.92 -5.19
N GLY A 152 16.57 15.18 -4.73
CA GLY A 152 15.69 16.25 -5.22
C GLY A 152 14.22 16.14 -4.80
N TYR A 153 13.92 15.63 -3.59
CA TYR A 153 12.53 15.48 -3.14
C TYR A 153 11.77 16.80 -3.00
N GLU A 154 10.64 16.92 -3.69
CA GLU A 154 9.76 18.09 -3.56
C GLU A 154 8.84 18.03 -2.32
N LYS A 155 8.50 16.81 -1.83
CA LYS A 155 7.58 16.53 -0.69
C LYS A 155 6.42 17.52 -0.57
N ARG A 156 5.63 17.63 -1.65
CA ARG A 156 4.51 18.58 -1.76
C ARG A 156 3.50 18.38 -0.62
N ILE A 157 3.00 19.49 -0.09
CA ILE A 157 1.94 19.51 0.92
C ILE A 157 0.64 19.90 0.21
N GLU A 158 -0.36 19.00 0.22
CA GLU A 158 -1.66 19.26 -0.41
C GLU A 158 -2.37 20.45 0.25
N LYS A 159 -2.48 20.42 1.59
CA LYS A 159 -3.15 21.46 2.39
C LYS A 159 -2.28 21.83 3.58
N LYS A 160 -1.65 23.00 3.53
CA LYS A 160 -0.82 23.51 4.64
C LYS A 160 -1.71 24.21 5.67
N THR A 161 -2.05 23.50 6.74
CA THR A 161 -2.78 24.06 7.88
C THR A 161 -1.81 24.31 9.04
N VAL A 162 -1.80 25.52 9.58
CA VAL A 162 -0.96 25.92 10.73
C VAL A 162 -1.84 26.39 11.88
N SER A 163 -1.41 26.21 13.12
CA SER A 163 -2.06 26.85 14.28
C SER A 163 -1.99 28.37 14.12
N LYS A 164 -2.99 29.08 14.65
CA LYS A 164 -2.90 30.54 14.79
C LYS A 164 -1.82 30.94 15.78
#